data_AF-A0A975IX25-F1
#
_entry.id   AF-A0A975IX25-F1
#
_cell.length_a   1.000
_cell.length_b   1.000
_cell.length_c   1.000
_cell.angle_alpha   90.00
_cell.angle_beta   90.00
_cell.angle_gamma   90.00
#
_symmetry.space_group_name_H-M   'P 1'
#
loop_
_entity.id
_entity.type
_entity.pdbx_description
1 polymer ?
#
loop_
_entity_poly.entity_id
_entity_poly.type
_entity_poly.pdbx_seq_one_letter_code
_entity_poly.pdbx_strand_id
1 'polypeptide(L)' 'MPCWRAGGQGVGDAPMNARTRKLIGGLGILVFLAAYVIAVVNLADHLPDNQLIKLAYYVLSGTLWGAPLIPLITWMNRGR' A
#
# COMPACT_ATOMS: atom_id res chain seq x y z
N MET A 1 -21.97 -30.94 -34.53
CA MET A 1 -21.05 -31.37 -33.45
C MET A 1 -19.87 -30.40 -33.41
N PRO A 2 -19.73 -29.51 -32.42
CA PRO A 2 -18.62 -28.56 -32.39
C PRO A 2 -17.36 -29.21 -31.81
N CYS A 3 -16.29 -29.13 -32.59
CA CYS A 3 -14.93 -29.63 -32.38
C CYS A 3 -14.08 -28.83 -31.37
N TRP A 4 -14.70 -28.27 -30.33
CA TRP A 4 -14.04 -27.44 -29.30
C TRP A 4 -13.28 -28.28 -28.26
N ARG A 5 -12.32 -29.10 -28.67
CA ARG A 5 -11.46 -29.83 -27.73
C ARG A 5 -10.14 -30.25 -28.36
N ALA A 6 -9.29 -29.28 -28.69
CA ALA A 6 -7.86 -29.51 -28.90
C ALA A 6 -7.12 -28.18 -28.85
N GLY A 7 -6.33 -27.95 -27.81
CA GLY A 7 -5.52 -26.73 -27.70
C GLY A 7 -4.96 -26.48 -26.30
N GLY A 8 -4.04 -27.34 -25.86
CA GLY A 8 -2.96 -27.01 -24.92
C GLY A 8 -3.35 -26.28 -23.63
N GLN A 9 -3.75 -27.02 -22.61
CA GLN A 9 -3.57 -26.54 -21.24
C GLN A 9 -2.07 -26.62 -20.90
N GLY A 10 -1.35 -25.53 -21.15
CA GLY A 10 0.02 -25.34 -20.70
C GLY A 10 0.07 -25.35 -19.18
N VAL A 11 0.49 -26.47 -18.60
CA VAL A 11 0.79 -26.65 -17.16
C VAL A 11 2.08 -25.90 -16.75
N GLY A 12 2.52 -24.89 -17.53
CA GLY A 12 3.81 -24.21 -17.38
C GLY A 12 3.75 -22.69 -17.19
N ASP A 13 2.62 -22.02 -17.41
CA ASP A 13 2.53 -20.55 -17.29
C ASP A 13 1.89 -20.13 -15.97
N ALA A 14 2.47 -20.58 -14.85
CA ALA A 14 2.09 -20.03 -13.55
C ALA A 14 2.37 -18.51 -13.57
N PRO A 15 1.38 -17.64 -13.31
CA PRO A 15 1.53 -16.19 -13.35
C PRO A 15 2.33 -15.69 -12.13
N MET A 16 3.61 -16.03 -12.05
CA MET A 16 4.51 -15.74 -10.93
C MET A 16 4.88 -14.26 -10.79
N ASN A 17 4.34 -13.37 -11.62
CA ASN A 17 4.59 -11.94 -11.54
C ASN A 17 3.38 -11.13 -11.03
N ALA A 18 2.15 -11.66 -11.07
CA ALA A 18 0.97 -10.94 -10.57
C ALA A 18 0.82 -11.04 -9.05
N ARG A 19 1.10 -12.22 -8.47
CA ARG A 19 0.99 -12.45 -7.01
C ARG A 19 2.11 -11.74 -6.24
N THR A 20 3.34 -11.79 -6.75
CA THR A 20 4.51 -11.12 -6.15
C THR A 20 4.31 -9.60 -6.07
N ARG A 21 3.71 -9.00 -7.11
CA ARG A 21 3.34 -7.58 -7.07
C ARG A 21 2.33 -7.29 -5.96
N LYS A 22 1.27 -8.10 -5.79
CA LYS A 22 0.33 -7.91 -4.67
C LYS A 22 1.00 -8.04 -3.29
N LEU A 23 1.95 -8.95 -3.12
CA LEU A 23 2.68 -9.15 -1.85
C LEU A 23 3.60 -7.97 -1.52
N ILE A 24 4.40 -7.51 -2.49
CA ILE A 24 5.30 -6.36 -2.31
C ILE A 24 4.49 -5.10 -2.02
N GLY A 25 3.33 -4.95 -2.68
CA GLY A 25 2.46 -3.82 -2.41
C GLY A 25 1.93 -3.81 -0.99
N GLY A 26 1.38 -4.93 -0.52
CA GLY A 26 0.92 -5.07 0.87
C GLY A 26 2.04 -4.86 1.88
N LEU A 27 3.21 -5.45 1.63
CA LEU A 27 4.37 -5.32 2.51
C LEU A 27 4.92 -3.88 2.55
N GLY A 28 4.93 -3.19 1.41
CA GLY A 28 5.30 -1.78 1.32
C GLY A 28 4.39 -0.88 2.15
N ILE A 29 3.07 -1.11 2.14
CA ILE A 29 2.14 -0.40 3.03
C ILE A 29 2.46 -0.66 4.49
N LEU A 30 2.71 -1.92 4.88
CA LEU A 30 3.00 -2.26 6.27
C LEU A 30 4.28 -1.56 6.77
N VAL A 31 5.35 -1.60 5.98
CA VAL A 31 6.62 -0.95 6.33
C VAL A 31 6.45 0.57 6.40
N PHE A 32 5.77 1.17 5.42
CA PHE A 32 5.51 2.60 5.43
C PHE A 32 4.65 3.00 6.64
N LEU A 33 3.59 2.25 6.93
CA LEU A 33 2.71 2.53 8.07
C LEU A 33 3.46 2.41 9.39
N ALA A 34 4.33 1.40 9.53
CA ALA A 34 5.17 1.27 10.71
C ALA A 34 6.11 2.47 10.86
N ALA A 35 6.84 2.85 9.81
CA ALA A 35 7.73 4.01 9.82
C ALA A 35 6.96 5.31 10.10
N TYR A 36 5.75 5.45 9.53
CA TYR A 36 4.87 6.58 9.73
C TYR A 36 4.42 6.72 11.18
N VAL A 37 3.93 5.64 11.79
CA VAL A 37 3.51 5.63 13.20
C VAL A 37 4.69 5.98 14.11
N ILE A 38 5.88 5.43 13.85
CA ILE A 38 7.09 5.77 14.60
C ILE A 38 7.40 7.26 14.49
N ALA A 39 7.41 7.81 13.27
CA ALA A 39 7.68 9.23 13.04
C ALA A 39 6.65 10.13 13.73
N VAL A 40 5.36 9.79 13.63
CA VAL A 40 4.25 10.49 14.28
C VAL A 40 4.47 10.47 15.80
N VAL A 41 4.61 9.30 16.42
CA VAL A 41 4.78 9.19 17.88
C VAL A 41 6.01 9.95 18.38
N ASN A 42 7.16 9.82 17.72
CA ASN A 42 8.37 10.57 18.10
C ASN A 42 8.19 12.08 17.99
N LEU A 43 7.46 12.52 16.97
CA LEU A 43 7.14 13.93 16.79
C LEU A 43 6.18 14.41 17.89
N ALA A 44 5.20 13.60 18.31
CA ALA A 44 4.27 13.92 19.39
C ALA A 44 4.98 14.24 20.71
N ASP A 45 6.03 13.49 21.05
CA ASP A 45 6.79 13.68 22.29
C ASP A 45 7.56 15.02 22.32
N HIS A 46 7.82 15.62 21.16
CA HIS A 46 8.51 16.90 21.05
C HIS A 46 7.56 18.12 20.96
N LEU A 47 6.24 17.91 21.01
CA LEU A 47 5.29 19.00 20.86
C LEU A 47 5.17 19.83 22.16
N PRO A 48 5.35 21.16 22.09
CA PRO A 48 5.09 22.05 23.23
C PRO A 48 3.59 22.09 23.56
N ASP A 49 3.25 22.47 24.81
CA ASP A 49 1.89 22.39 25.34
C ASP A 49 0.97 23.51 24.80
N ASN A 50 0.69 23.46 23.51
CA ASN A 50 -0.17 24.39 22.79
C ASN A 50 -1.27 23.63 22.06
N GLN A 51 -2.53 23.92 22.40
CA GLN A 51 -3.69 23.26 21.81
C GLN A 51 -3.76 23.41 20.28
N LEU A 52 -3.33 24.54 19.73
CA LEU A 52 -3.38 24.78 18.29
C LEU A 52 -2.41 23.85 17.53
N ILE A 53 -1.24 23.62 18.10
CA ILE A 53 -0.21 22.74 17.54
C ILE A 53 -0.68 21.28 17.62
N LYS A 54 -1.26 20.86 18.75
CA LYS A 54 -1.87 19.53 18.89
C LYS A 54 -2.99 19.31 17.86
N LEU A 55 -3.86 20.30 17.64
CA LEU A 55 -4.92 20.24 16.63
C LEU A 55 -4.37 20.08 15.22
N ALA A 56 -3.44 20.94 14.81
CA ALA A 56 -2.81 20.87 13.49
C ALA A 56 -2.12 19.52 13.30
N TYR A 57 -1.42 19.04 14.33
CA TYR A 57 -0.76 17.74 14.33
C TYR A 57 -1.75 16.59 14.11
N TYR A 58 -2.87 16.55 14.84
CA TYR A 58 -3.89 15.51 14.67
C TYR A 58 -4.54 15.54 13.28
N VAL A 59 -4.81 16.73 12.74
CA VAL A 59 -5.37 16.89 11.39
C VAL A 59 -4.37 16.41 10.33
N LEU A 60 -3.12 16.82 10.43
CA LEU A 60 -2.07 16.39 9.52
C LEU A 60 -1.82 14.89 9.63
N SER A 61 -1.72 14.34 10.84
CA SER A 61 -1.53 12.90 11.02
C SER A 61 -2.72 12.10 10.46
N GLY A 62 -3.93 12.62 10.65
CA GLY A 62 -5.16 12.01 10.14
C GLY A 62 -5.38 12.17 8.63
N THR A 63 -4.68 13.08 7.96
CA THR A 63 -4.85 13.33 6.51
C THR A 63 -3.68 12.80 5.69
N LEU A 64 -2.47 12.86 6.24
CA LEU A 64 -1.22 12.54 5.54
C LEU A 64 -1.07 11.04 5.25
N TRP A 65 -1.74 10.16 6.02
CA TRP A 65 -1.72 8.71 5.79
C TRP A 65 -2.42 8.26 4.50
N GLY A 66 -3.15 9.14 3.80
CA GLY A 66 -3.77 8.82 2.50
C GLY A 66 -2.79 8.77 1.33
N ALA A 67 -1.66 9.48 1.43
CA ALA A 67 -0.61 9.52 0.40
C ALA A 67 -0.08 8.14 -0.04
N PRO A 68 0.19 7.15 0.85
CA PRO A 68 0.63 5.81 0.45
C PRO A 68 -0.43 4.99 -0.30
N LEU A 69 -1.72 5.31 -0.15
CA LEU A 69 -2.80 4.54 -0.78
C LEU A 69 -2.79 4.69 -2.31
N ILE A 70 -2.49 5.90 -2.80
CA ILE A 70 -2.54 6.28 -4.21
C ILE A 70 -1.45 5.58 -5.07
N PRO A 71 -0.14 5.67 -4.76
CA PRO A 71 0.91 5.04 -5.57
C PRO A 71 0.79 3.52 -5.55
N LEU A 72 0.33 2.93 -4.43
CA LEU A 72 0.17 1.48 -4.36
C LEU A 72 -0.96 0.96 -5.25
N ILE A 73 -2.14 1.59 -5.17
CA ILE A 73 -3.26 1.24 -6.04
C ILE A 73 -2.87 1.42 -7.50
N THR A 74 -2.16 2.50 -7.82
CA THR A 74 -1.69 2.79 -9.19
C THR A 74 -0.69 1.75 -9.69
N TRP A 75 0.20 1.24 -8.84
CA TRP A 75 1.16 0.20 -9.21
C TRP A 75 0.52 -1.18 -9.36
N MET A 76 -0.41 -1.56 -8.47
CA MET A 76 -1.25 -2.76 -8.65
C MET A 76 -2.08 -2.69 -9.93
N ASN A 77 -2.50 -1.49 -10.32
CA ASN A 77 -3.29 -1.22 -11.50
C ASN A 77 -2.44 -1.20 -12.78
N ARG A 78 -1.14 -0.90 -12.72
CA ARG A 78 -0.22 -0.85 -13.88
C ARG A 78 0.10 -2.22 -14.51
N GLY A 79 -0.30 -3.32 -13.89
CA GLY A 79 0.04 -4.68 -14.32
C GLY A 79 -1.07 -5.47 -15.01
N ARG A 80 -2.18 -4.81 -15.39
CA ARG A 80 -3.28 -5.40 -16.16
C ARG A 80 -3.11 -5.13 -17.66
#